data_AF-A0A932XJE3-F1
#
_entry.id   AF-A0A932XJE3-F1
#
_cell.length_a   1.000
_cell.length_b   1.000
_cell.length_c   1.000
_cell.angle_alpha   90.00
_cell.angle_beta   90.00
_cell.angle_gamma   90.00
#
_symmetry.space_group_name_H-M   'P 1'
#
loop_
_entity.id
_entity.type
_entity.pdbx_description
1 polymer ?
#
loop_
_entity_poly.entity_id
_entity_poly.type
_entity_poly.pdbx_seq_one_letter_code
_entity_poly.pdbx_strand_id
1 'polypeptide(L)' 'MRLSQGISQAELARRLGTSQAAVARLEAGGVDPRLETLQRISRALGAELIVELRPREVQPS' A
#
# COMPACT_ATOMS: atom_id res chain seq x y z
N MET A 1 5.87 -7.00 -2.90
CA MET A 1 4.51 -7.54 -3.11
C MET A 1 4.09 -7.58 -4.58
N ARG A 2 4.05 -6.46 -5.33
CA ARG A 2 3.75 -6.54 -6.78
C ARG A 2 4.78 -7.35 -7.56
N LEU A 3 6.08 -7.15 -7.26
CA LEU A 3 7.18 -7.81 -7.95
C LEU A 3 7.18 -9.32 -7.72
N SER A 4 6.88 -9.75 -6.49
CA SER A 4 6.74 -11.18 -6.15
C SER A 4 5.53 -11.85 -6.80
N GLN A 5 4.58 -11.06 -7.33
CA GLN A 5 3.43 -11.54 -8.11
C GLN A 5 3.60 -11.30 -9.62
N GLY A 6 4.76 -10.79 -10.09
CA GLY A 6 4.97 -10.46 -11.49
C GLY A 6 4.14 -9.28 -12.02
N ILE A 7 3.59 -8.45 -11.13
CA ILE A 7 2.70 -7.33 -11.49
C ILE A 7 3.51 -6.06 -11.73
N SER A 8 3.26 -5.40 -12.87
CA SER A 8 3.81 -4.08 -13.21
C SER A 8 3.06 -2.95 -12.49
N GLN A 9 3.66 -1.75 -12.41
CA GLN A 9 2.99 -0.57 -11.84
C GLN A 9 1.74 -0.18 -12.65
N ALA A 10 1.79 -0.32 -13.98
CA ALA A 10 0.65 -0.03 -14.86
C ALA A 10 -0.51 -1.01 -14.62
N GLU A 11 -0.21 -2.30 -14.41
CA GLU A 11 -1.22 -3.31 -14.09
C GLU A 11 -1.84 -3.07 -12.72
N LEU A 12 -1.04 -2.73 -11.71
CA LEU A 12 -1.56 -2.34 -10.39
C LEU A 12 -2.43 -1.08 -10.49
N ALA A 13 -2.01 -0.09 -11.28
CA ALA A 13 -2.78 1.13 -11.51
C ALA A 13 -4.14 0.84 -12.16
N ARG A 14 -4.18 -0.07 -13.14
CA ARG A 14 -5.41 -0.55 -13.77
C ARG A 14 -6.35 -1.21 -12.76
N ARG A 15 -5.83 -2.11 -11.91
CA ARG A 15 -6.62 -2.75 -10.84
C ARG A 15 -7.14 -1.76 -9.81
N LEU A 16 -6.38 -0.71 -9.54
CA LEU A 16 -6.75 0.35 -8.60
C LEU A 16 -7.65 1.41 -9.24
N GLY A 17 -7.84 1.45 -10.56
CA GLY A 17 -8.55 2.54 -11.23
C GLY A 17 -7.85 3.89 -11.05
N THR A 18 -6.52 3.92 -11.14
CA THR A 18 -5.71 5.14 -11.01
C THR A 18 -4.60 5.17 -12.08
N SER A 19 -3.75 6.19 -12.07
CA SER A 19 -2.64 6.31 -13.03
C SER A 19 -1.38 5.58 -12.56
N GLN A 20 -0.56 5.13 -13.50
CA GLN A 20 0.75 4.54 -13.19
C GLN A 20 1.62 5.53 -12.38
N ALA A 21 1.56 6.82 -12.70
CA ALA A 21 2.28 7.86 -11.96
C ALA A 21 1.82 7.97 -10.49
N ALA A 22 0.52 7.79 -10.22
CA ALA A 22 0.01 7.75 -8.86
C ALA A 22 0.55 6.54 -8.07
N VAL A 23 0.59 5.35 -8.71
CA VAL A 23 1.20 4.16 -8.13
C VAL A 23 2.70 4.34 -7.90
N ALA A 24 3.43 4.95 -8.83
CA ALA A 24 4.86 5.21 -8.68
C ALA A 24 5.14 6.14 -7.48
N ARG A 25 4.34 7.21 -7.30
CA ARG A 25 4.47 8.10 -6.12
C ARG A 25 4.18 7.38 -4.81
N LEU A 26 3.15 6.53 -4.81
CA LEU A 26 2.80 5.69 -3.67
C LEU A 26 3.97 4.75 -3.29
N GLU A 27 4.55 4.05 -4.26
CA GLU A 27 5.69 3.14 -4.01
C GLU A 27 6.97 3.87 -3.60
N ALA A 28 7.16 5.10 -4.08
CA ALA A 28 8.29 5.94 -3.70
C ALA A 28 8.15 6.56 -2.29
N GLY A 29 7.03 6.33 -1.60
CA GLY A 29 6.77 6.93 -0.28
C GLY A 29 6.47 8.44 -0.33
N GLY A 30 6.18 8.99 -1.51
CA GLY A 30 5.91 10.42 -1.70
C GLY A 30 4.50 10.86 -1.31
N VAL A 31 3.70 9.96 -0.72
CA VAL A 31 2.33 10.22 -0.26
C VAL A 31 2.08 9.43 1.01
N ASP A 32 1.34 10.03 1.94
CA ASP A 32 0.72 9.30 3.06
C ASP A 32 -0.59 8.67 2.59
N PRO A 33 -0.65 7.34 2.38
CA PRO A 33 -1.88 6.70 1.97
C PRO A 33 -2.89 6.69 3.11
N ARG A 34 -4.13 7.07 2.81
CA ARG A 34 -5.26 6.83 3.71
C ARG A 34 -5.46 5.32 3.91
N LEU A 35 -6.06 4.93 5.03
CA LEU A 35 -6.39 3.52 5.29
C LEU A 35 -7.23 2.89 4.15
N GLU A 36 -8.17 3.64 3.58
CA GLU A 36 -8.95 3.21 2.41
C GLU A 36 -8.07 2.86 1.20
N THR A 37 -7.00 3.64 0.95
CA THR A 37 -6.03 3.37 -0.10
C THR A 37 -5.31 2.05 0.16
N LEU A 38 -4.90 1.80 1.41
CA LEU A 38 -4.27 0.54 1.81
C LEU A 38 -5.21 -0.67 1.60
N GLN A 39 -6.50 -0.52 1.92
CA GLN A 39 -7.51 -1.56 1.69
C GLN A 39 -7.72 -1.85 0.19
N ARG A 40 -7.70 -0.82 -0.66
CA ARG A 40 -7.81 -1.01 -2.11
C ARG A 40 -6.59 -1.72 -2.69
N ILE A 41 -5.40 -1.37 -2.20
CA ILE A 41 -4.14 -2.03 -2.58
C ILE A 41 -4.16 -3.49 -2.16
N SER A 42 -4.58 -3.80 -0.94
CA SER A 42 -4.63 -5.19 -0.47
C SER A 42 -5.56 -6.03 -1.35
N ARG A 43 -6.76 -5.53 -1.68
CA ARG A 43 -7.68 -6.20 -2.62
C ARG A 43 -7.07 -6.37 -4.01
N ALA A 44 -6.43 -5.34 -4.57
CA ALA A 44 -5.82 -5.39 -5.90
C ALA A 44 -4.65 -6.39 -6.00
N LEU A 45 -3.98 -6.64 -4.88
CA LEU A 45 -2.88 -7.59 -4.76
C LEU A 45 -3.32 -8.97 -4.24
N GLY A 46 -4.60 -9.17 -3.92
CA GLY A 46 -5.07 -10.41 -3.28
C GLY A 46 -4.41 -10.66 -1.92
N ALA A 47 -4.14 -9.59 -1.17
CA ALA A 47 -3.45 -9.59 0.09
C ALA A 47 -4.40 -9.30 1.27
N GLU A 48 -4.01 -9.76 2.45
CA GLU A 48 -4.66 -9.39 3.70
C GLU A 48 -4.01 -8.12 4.28
N LEU A 49 -4.83 -7.14 4.68
CA LEU A 49 -4.35 -5.93 5.36
C LEU A 49 -4.54 -6.12 6.87
N ILE A 50 -3.43 -6.24 7.59
CA ILE A 50 -3.41 -6.31 9.05
C ILE A 50 -3.01 -4.94 9.60
N VAL A 51 -3.89 -4.33 10.42
CA VAL A 51 -3.62 -3.09 11.14
C VAL A 51 -3.60 -3.40 12.63
N GLU A 52 -2.46 -3.14 13.27
CA GLU A 52 -2.27 -3.44 14.69
C GLU A 52 -1.82 -2.20 15.45
N LEU A 53 -2.47 -1.94 16.57
CA LEU A 53 -2.02 -0.94 17.54
C LEU A 53 -1.23 -1.67 18.63
N ARG A 54 0.00 -1.23 18.87
CA ARG A 54 0.83 -1.71 19.97
C ARG A 54 0.92 -0.63 21.05
N PRO A 55 0.98 -1.00 22.34
CA PRO A 55 1.31 -0.06 23.39
C PRO A 55 2.62 0.65 23.06
N ARG A 56 2.67 1.96 23.26
CA ARG A 56 3.93 2.70 23.16
C ARG A 56 4.76 2.31 24.38
N GLU A 57 5.89 1.64 24.19
CA GLU A 57 6.86 1.47 25.28
C GLU A 57 7.27 2.87 25.74
N VAL A 58 6.81 3.25 26.92
CA VAL A 58 7.33 4.42 27.60
C VAL A 58 8.69 4.00 28.13
N GLN A 59 9.77 4.31 27.38
CA GLN A 59 11.12 4.21 27.93
C GLN A 59 11.17 5.14 29.16
N PRO A 60 11.40 4.61 30.37
CA PRO A 60 11.56 5.46 31.54
C PRO A 60 12.76 6.39 31.30
N SER A 61 12.55 7.67 31.57
CA SER A 61 13.57 8.72 31.50
C SER A 61 14.69 8.49 32.51
#